data_AF-A0A534Y9S6-F1
#
_entry.id   AF-A0A534Y9S6-F1
#
_cell.length_a   1.000
_cell.length_b   1.000
_cell.length_c   1.000
_cell.angle_alpha   90.00
_cell.angle_beta   90.00
_cell.angle_gamma   90.00
#
_symmetry.space_group_name_H-M   'P 1'
#
loop_
_entity.id
_entity.type
_entity.pdbx_description
1 polymer ?
#
loop_
_entity_poly.entity_id
_entity_poly.type
_entity_poly.pdbx_seq_one_letter_code
_entity_poly.pdbx_strand_id
1 'polypeptide(L)'
;MHRYDFHNSNDGHFYETREIMNAAYDHFHHPGELYVSSNHGVTRVQPEKFRLPATPSEKGFAISVEREWYADHVHPWVCDGAPCGPTGPRSMFGDFFGLLLSDDGRIWMGGLTTGAAIHWTPDLQLWRNSWKPDNPFDPYFGDGSGPPIFPTAREGDSVNIRAIAETMDGTIWFASGGNVGWRVRATSSSWSAGTIGSCWASPSADFSSGSRVTPRAIGWGSRRDCPASRSAGSTWIG
;
A
#
# COMPACT_ATOMS: atom_id res chain seq x y z
N MET A 1 15.38 -19.20 -16.97
CA MET A 1 14.30 -18.39 -16.36
C MET A 1 14.99 -17.25 -15.61
N HIS A 2 14.95 -16.03 -16.15
CA HIS A 2 15.55 -14.87 -15.50
C HIS A 2 14.53 -14.33 -14.49
N ARG A 3 14.66 -14.77 -13.24
CA ARG A 3 13.90 -14.19 -12.12
C ARG A 3 14.61 -12.90 -11.74
N TYR A 4 13.90 -11.79 -11.85
CA TYR A 4 14.37 -10.49 -11.40
C TYR A 4 13.92 -10.34 -9.94
N ASP A 5 14.85 -10.51 -9.00
CA ASP A 5 14.61 -10.36 -7.57
C ASP A 5 15.12 -9.00 -7.11
N PHE A 6 14.26 -8.26 -6.41
CA PHE A 6 14.68 -7.03 -5.73
C PHE A 6 15.54 -7.40 -4.52
N HIS A 7 16.68 -6.72 -4.33
CA HIS A 7 17.53 -6.86 -3.16
C HIS A 7 17.65 -5.55 -2.39
N ASN A 8 18.23 -5.59 -1.19
CA ASN A 8 18.47 -4.39 -0.40
C ASN A 8 19.65 -3.63 -0.99
N SER A 9 19.40 -2.46 -1.59
CA SER A 9 20.47 -1.67 -2.22
C SER A 9 21.38 -0.97 -1.21
N ASN A 10 21.10 -1.04 0.09
CA ASN A 10 21.97 -0.47 1.13
C ASN A 10 23.21 -1.33 1.39
N ASP A 11 23.09 -2.65 1.29
CA ASP A 11 24.17 -3.59 1.64
C ASP A 11 24.35 -4.76 0.65
N GLY A 12 23.54 -4.85 -0.42
CA GLY A 12 23.69 -5.85 -1.48
C GLY A 12 23.17 -7.23 -1.11
N HIS A 13 22.51 -7.36 0.04
CA HIS A 13 22.02 -8.64 0.53
C HIS A 13 20.56 -8.88 0.16
N PHE A 14 20.24 -10.15 -0.10
CA PHE A 14 18.88 -10.64 -0.31
C PHE A 14 18.28 -11.05 1.04
N TYR A 15 18.08 -10.10 1.95
CA TYR A 15 17.54 -10.40 3.29
C TYR A 15 16.04 -10.76 3.26
N GLU A 16 15.33 -10.51 2.16
CA GLU A 16 13.90 -10.72 2.06
C GLU A 16 13.49 -11.47 0.78
N THR A 17 12.51 -12.36 0.89
CA THR A 17 11.74 -12.83 -0.27
C THR A 17 10.84 -11.69 -0.73
N ARG A 18 11.29 -10.83 -1.63
CA ARG A 18 10.46 -9.71 -2.15
C ARG A 18 9.43 -10.18 -3.16
N GLU A 19 8.38 -10.81 -2.65
CA GLU A 19 7.22 -11.18 -3.46
C GLU A 19 6.52 -9.91 -3.93
N ILE A 20 6.49 -9.70 -5.24
CA ILE A 20 5.79 -8.58 -5.87
C ILE A 20 4.28 -8.80 -5.73
N MET A 21 3.58 -7.82 -5.18
CA MET A 21 2.14 -7.88 -4.94
C MET A 21 1.35 -7.01 -5.92
N ASN A 22 1.88 -5.84 -6.26
CA ASN A 22 1.25 -4.89 -7.16
C ASN A 22 2.32 -4.00 -7.82
N ALA A 23 1.93 -3.34 -8.91
CA ALA A 23 2.77 -2.37 -9.59
C ALA A 23 1.93 -1.27 -10.23
N ALA A 24 2.42 -0.03 -10.18
CA ALA A 24 1.83 1.13 -10.83
C ALA A 24 2.90 1.84 -11.65
N TYR A 25 2.64 2.01 -12.94
CA TYR A 25 3.51 2.78 -13.83
C TYR A 25 2.91 4.17 -14.05
N ASP A 26 3.72 5.20 -13.82
CA ASP A 26 3.31 6.58 -13.91
C ASP A 26 3.68 7.19 -15.28
N HIS A 27 2.65 7.66 -15.98
CA HIS A 27 2.79 8.36 -17.25
C HIS A 27 2.54 9.87 -17.13
N PHE A 28 2.05 10.35 -15.99
CA PHE A 28 1.42 11.67 -15.87
C PHE A 28 2.10 12.55 -14.83
N HIS A 29 2.21 12.10 -13.58
CA HIS A 29 2.74 12.91 -12.48
C HIS A 29 4.26 12.83 -12.43
N HIS A 30 4.79 11.61 -12.55
CA HIS A 30 6.22 11.31 -12.56
C HIS A 30 6.52 10.37 -13.73
N PRO A 31 6.53 10.89 -14.98
CA PRO A 31 6.65 10.06 -16.17
C PRO A 31 7.88 9.16 -16.11
N GLY A 32 7.68 7.87 -16.34
CA GLY A 32 8.78 6.90 -16.37
C GLY A 32 9.07 6.23 -15.03
N GLU A 33 8.34 6.56 -13.96
CA GLU A 33 8.45 5.90 -12.67
C GLU A 33 7.57 4.64 -12.60
N LEU A 34 8.15 3.56 -12.09
CA LEU A 34 7.45 2.33 -11.75
C LEU A 34 7.52 2.13 -10.23
N TYR A 35 6.36 2.13 -9.58
CA TYR A 35 6.23 1.79 -8.18
C TYR A 35 5.88 0.31 -8.05
N VAL A 36 6.61 -0.42 -7.22
CA VAL A 36 6.39 -1.86 -7.03
C VAL A 36 6.19 -2.14 -5.56
N SER A 37 5.00 -2.64 -5.22
CA SER A 37 4.71 -3.07 -3.87
C SER A 37 5.12 -4.53 -3.67
N SER A 38 5.58 -4.84 -2.46
CA SER A 38 6.03 -6.17 -2.09
C SER A 38 5.53 -6.55 -0.70
N ASN A 39 5.84 -7.78 -0.29
CA ASN A 39 5.71 -8.21 1.09
C ASN A 39 6.63 -7.47 2.08
N HIS A 40 7.40 -6.47 1.66
CA HIS A 40 8.30 -5.72 2.55
C HIS A 40 8.02 -4.22 2.51
N GLY A 41 7.86 -3.65 1.31
CA GLY A 41 7.53 -2.23 1.13
C GLY A 41 7.25 -1.87 -0.32
N VAL A 42 7.24 -0.57 -0.62
CA VAL A 42 7.06 -0.03 -1.96
C VAL A 42 8.40 0.50 -2.49
N THR A 43 8.90 -0.16 -3.52
CA THR A 43 10.10 0.21 -4.27
C THR A 43 9.78 1.21 -5.37
N ARG A 44 10.76 2.05 -5.74
CA ARG A 44 10.71 2.89 -6.93
C ARG A 44 11.75 2.45 -7.95
N VAL A 45 11.35 2.36 -9.21
CA VAL A 45 12.18 1.95 -10.34
C VAL A 45 12.04 2.98 -11.47
N GLN A 46 13.14 3.35 -12.11
CA GLN A 46 13.19 4.17 -13.32
C GLN A 46 13.63 3.29 -14.50
N PRO A 47 12.70 2.56 -15.17
CA PRO A 47 13.07 1.52 -16.12
C PRO A 47 13.91 2.01 -17.30
N GLU A 48 13.76 3.28 -17.68
CA GLU A 48 14.54 3.90 -18.76
C GLU A 48 16.05 3.98 -18.46
N LYS A 49 16.42 4.03 -17.18
CA LYS A 49 17.81 4.10 -16.72
C LYS A 49 18.40 2.72 -16.46
N PHE A 50 17.61 1.65 -16.61
CA PHE A 50 18.07 0.29 -16.37
C PHE A 50 19.28 -0.04 -17.23
N ARG A 51 20.34 -0.48 -16.57
CA ARG A 51 21.53 -1.04 -17.22
C ARG A 51 22.22 -2.03 -16.31
N LEU A 52 22.94 -2.95 -16.94
CA LEU A 52 23.81 -3.88 -16.23
C LEU A 52 25.21 -3.26 -15.99
N PRO A 53 25.93 -3.67 -14.93
CA PRO A 53 27.33 -3.35 -14.74
C PRO A 53 28.19 -3.72 -15.97
N ALA A 54 28.93 -2.77 -16.53
CA ALA A 54 29.71 -2.97 -17.75
C ALA A 54 31.19 -3.21 -17.46
N THR A 55 31.77 -2.43 -16.54
CA THR A 55 33.21 -2.48 -16.22
C THR A 55 33.54 -3.49 -15.12
N PRO A 56 34.80 -3.95 -15.00
CA PRO A 56 35.23 -4.78 -13.87
C PRO A 56 34.97 -4.12 -12.51
N SER A 57 35.14 -2.80 -12.41
CA SER A 57 34.86 -2.04 -11.18
C SER A 57 33.38 -2.08 -10.82
N GLU A 58 32.49 -1.83 -11.79
CA GLU A 58 31.04 -1.90 -11.57
C GLU A 58 30.58 -3.33 -11.25
N LYS A 59 31.16 -4.35 -11.90
CA LYS A 59 30.85 -5.75 -11.58
C LYS A 59 31.32 -6.14 -10.18
N GLY A 60 32.42 -5.56 -9.70
CA GLY A 60 32.90 -5.70 -8.33
C GLY A 60 32.01 -5.02 -7.29
N PHE A 61 31.19 -4.05 -7.68
CA PHE A 61 30.26 -3.33 -6.81
C PHE A 61 28.97 -2.95 -7.55
N ALA A 62 28.15 -3.95 -7.89
CA ALA A 62 26.97 -3.76 -8.75
C ALA A 62 25.91 -2.81 -8.16
N ILE A 63 25.92 -2.62 -6.83
CA ILE A 63 25.01 -1.73 -6.10
C ILE A 63 25.09 -0.29 -6.62
N SER A 64 26.28 0.22 -6.98
CA SER A 64 26.39 1.60 -7.47
C SER A 64 25.63 1.83 -8.78
N VAL A 65 25.63 0.82 -9.66
CA VAL A 65 24.88 0.85 -10.92
C VAL A 65 23.39 0.71 -10.67
N GLU A 66 22.99 -0.17 -9.75
CA GLU A 66 21.59 -0.35 -9.40
C GLU A 66 20.94 0.94 -8.88
N ARG A 67 21.64 1.67 -7.99
CA ARG A 67 21.14 2.93 -7.40
C ARG A 67 20.86 4.04 -8.43
N GLU A 68 21.28 3.88 -9.68
CA GLU A 68 20.99 4.84 -10.76
C GLU A 68 19.53 4.75 -11.23
N TRP A 69 18.89 3.59 -11.09
CA TRP A 69 17.56 3.31 -11.63
C TRP A 69 16.63 2.60 -10.64
N TYR A 70 17.12 2.28 -9.45
CA TYR A 70 16.36 1.64 -8.38
C TYR A 70 16.57 2.35 -7.04
N ALA A 71 15.47 2.59 -6.33
CA ALA A 71 15.47 2.91 -4.92
C ALA A 71 14.90 1.76 -4.12
N ASP A 72 15.58 1.44 -3.01
CA ASP A 72 15.01 0.50 -2.06
C ASP A 72 13.70 1.03 -1.49
N HIS A 73 12.93 0.13 -0.91
CA HIS A 73 11.55 0.32 -0.53
C HIS A 73 11.33 1.37 0.57
N VAL A 74 10.07 1.80 0.66
CA VAL A 74 9.49 2.48 1.83
C VAL A 74 8.35 1.67 2.41
N HIS A 75 8.13 1.81 3.71
CA HIS A 75 6.93 1.35 4.38
C HIS A 75 6.71 2.18 5.65
N PRO A 76 5.46 2.36 6.10
CA PRO A 76 5.20 2.83 7.45
C PRO A 76 5.84 1.89 8.48
N TRP A 77 6.46 2.44 9.52
CA TRP A 77 7.06 1.62 10.58
C TRP A 77 6.00 1.28 11.63
N VAL A 78 5.63 0.00 11.71
CA VAL A 78 4.60 -0.52 12.61
C VAL A 78 5.21 -1.62 13.46
N CYS A 79 4.83 -1.68 14.74
CA CYS A 79 5.34 -2.69 15.66
C CYS A 79 4.22 -3.49 16.34
N ASP A 80 4.51 -4.73 16.71
CA ASP A 80 3.52 -5.66 17.28
C ASP A 80 3.11 -5.24 18.70
N GLY A 81 1.87 -4.76 18.83
CA GLY A 81 1.20 -4.55 20.11
C GLY A 81 1.56 -3.25 20.85
N ALA A 82 2.57 -2.51 20.41
CA ALA A 82 2.99 -1.24 21.02
C ALA A 82 3.82 -0.38 20.04
N PRO A 83 4.03 0.92 20.35
CA PRO A 83 4.85 1.81 19.52
C PRO A 83 6.25 1.28 19.25
N CYS A 84 6.73 1.52 18.04
CA CYS A 84 8.10 1.22 17.66
C CYS A 84 9.14 1.97 18.49
N GLY A 85 10.30 1.34 18.70
CA GLY A 85 11.41 1.95 19.40
C GLY A 85 12.71 1.14 19.26
N PRO A 86 13.86 1.69 19.68
CA PRO A 86 15.18 1.07 19.48
C PRO A 86 15.33 -0.31 20.12
N THR A 87 14.64 -0.53 21.24
CA THR A 87 14.54 -1.82 21.95
C THR A 87 13.09 -2.31 22.00
N GLY A 88 12.26 -1.76 21.12
CA GLY A 88 10.81 -1.89 21.14
C GLY A 88 10.32 -3.24 20.62
N PRO A 89 8.99 -3.38 20.47
CA PRO A 89 8.39 -4.58 19.93
C PRO A 89 8.88 -4.88 18.52
N ARG A 90 8.66 -6.11 18.07
CA ARG A 90 9.09 -6.57 16.75
C ARG A 90 8.49 -5.68 15.66
N SER A 91 9.34 -5.18 14.74
CA SER A 91 8.89 -4.51 13.53
C SER A 91 8.04 -5.45 12.68
N MET A 92 6.87 -4.94 12.31
CA MET A 92 5.90 -5.56 11.43
C MET A 92 6.03 -4.89 10.08
N PHE A 93 6.82 -5.49 9.20
CA PHE A 93 6.87 -5.09 7.81
C PHE A 93 5.82 -5.84 7.02
N GLY A 94 5.37 -5.20 5.94
CA GLY A 94 5.03 -5.97 4.78
C GLY A 94 3.57 -6.20 4.45
N ASP A 95 3.45 -6.95 3.36
CA ASP A 95 2.24 -7.32 2.65
C ASP A 95 1.47 -6.16 2.04
N PHE A 96 2.14 -5.30 1.26
CA PHE A 96 1.54 -4.15 0.59
C PHE A 96 0.75 -4.57 -0.66
N PHE A 97 -0.49 -5.02 -0.47
CA PHE A 97 -1.39 -5.44 -1.54
C PHE A 97 -1.98 -4.26 -2.34
N GLY A 98 -2.34 -3.18 -1.65
CA GLY A 98 -2.95 -1.99 -2.23
C GLY A 98 -1.89 -0.99 -2.65
N LEU A 99 -1.99 -0.49 -3.88
CA LEU A 99 -1.13 0.55 -4.43
C LEU A 99 -1.97 1.45 -5.35
N LEU A 100 -1.83 2.76 -5.19
CA LEU A 100 -2.52 3.76 -6.00
C LEU A 100 -1.62 4.99 -6.17
N LEU A 101 -1.47 5.43 -7.41
CA LEU A 101 -1.00 6.78 -7.73
C LEU A 101 -2.22 7.70 -7.77
N SER A 102 -2.22 8.72 -6.91
CA SER A 102 -3.32 9.68 -6.75
C SER A 102 -3.10 10.93 -7.60
N ASP A 103 -4.17 11.63 -7.96
CA ASP A 103 -4.15 12.85 -8.79
C ASP A 103 -3.34 13.99 -8.15
N ASP A 104 -3.13 13.95 -6.84
CA ASP A 104 -2.26 14.87 -6.11
C ASP A 104 -0.76 14.51 -6.16
N GLY A 105 -0.39 13.47 -6.91
CA GLY A 105 0.98 13.00 -7.07
C GLY A 105 1.51 12.18 -5.90
N ARG A 106 0.69 11.86 -4.88
CA ARG A 106 1.10 10.96 -3.81
C ARG A 106 0.91 9.49 -4.19
N ILE A 107 1.75 8.66 -3.59
CA ILE A 107 1.66 7.21 -3.74
C ILE A 107 1.01 6.67 -2.47
N TRP A 108 -0.21 6.18 -2.63
CA TRP A 108 -0.95 5.51 -1.58
C TRP A 108 -0.65 4.02 -1.58
N MET A 109 -0.42 3.49 -0.39
CA MET A 109 -0.11 2.08 -0.17
C MET A 109 -0.87 1.52 1.01
N GLY A 110 -1.16 0.23 0.96
CA GLY A 110 -1.92 -0.45 2.00
C GLY A 110 -1.60 -1.92 2.02
N GLY A 111 -1.51 -2.48 3.22
CA GLY A 111 -1.13 -3.86 3.43
C GLY A 111 -1.78 -4.52 4.63
N LEU A 112 -1.11 -5.53 5.17
CA LEU A 112 -1.69 -6.38 6.21
C LEU A 112 -1.99 -5.61 7.50
N THR A 113 -1.11 -4.70 7.92
CA THR A 113 -1.20 -4.02 9.23
C THR A 113 -1.41 -2.51 9.12
N THR A 114 -1.20 -1.92 7.94
CA THR A 114 -1.16 -0.46 7.79
C THR A 114 -1.44 -0.01 6.37
N GLY A 115 -1.66 1.28 6.20
CA GLY A 115 -1.53 1.99 4.93
C GLY A 115 -1.12 3.43 5.17
N ALA A 116 -0.62 4.07 4.12
CA ALA A 116 -0.21 5.47 4.15
C ALA A 116 -0.12 6.06 2.74
N ALA A 117 0.11 7.37 2.64
CA ALA A 117 0.61 8.01 1.44
C ALA A 117 2.02 8.56 1.67
N ILE A 118 2.86 8.53 0.65
CA ILE A 118 4.15 9.22 0.64
C ILE A 118 4.22 10.15 -0.56
N HIS A 119 4.92 11.28 -0.40
CA HIS A 119 5.17 12.19 -1.51
C HIS A 119 6.26 11.62 -2.42
N TRP A 120 6.19 11.97 -3.69
CA TRP A 120 7.30 11.68 -4.61
C TRP A 120 8.45 12.67 -4.37
N THR A 121 9.67 12.17 -4.55
CA THR A 121 10.89 12.97 -4.45
C THR A 121 11.70 12.86 -5.75
N PRO A 122 12.26 13.98 -6.26
CA PRO A 122 13.01 13.97 -7.51
C PRO A 122 14.31 13.17 -7.40
N ASP A 123 14.99 13.24 -6.26
CA ASP A 123 16.10 12.34 -5.98
C ASP A 123 15.56 10.94 -5.68
N LEU A 124 15.85 10.00 -6.59
CA LEU A 124 15.47 8.61 -6.46
C LEU A 124 15.90 8.03 -5.11
N GLN A 125 17.10 8.36 -4.65
CA GLN A 125 17.64 7.76 -3.44
C GLN A 125 17.02 8.34 -2.16
N LEU A 126 16.42 9.54 -2.20
CA LEU A 126 15.62 10.08 -1.09
C LEU A 126 14.30 9.32 -0.90
N TRP A 127 13.89 8.50 -1.86
CA TRP A 127 12.70 7.66 -1.70
C TRP A 127 12.79 6.83 -0.41
N ARG A 128 13.95 6.24 -0.11
CA ARG A 128 14.15 5.40 1.10
C ARG A 128 14.03 6.16 2.43
N ASN A 129 13.95 7.50 2.41
CA ASN A 129 13.92 8.34 3.59
C ASN A 129 12.49 8.73 3.96
N SER A 130 11.75 7.82 4.60
CA SER A 130 10.35 8.05 4.97
C SER A 130 10.15 8.82 6.30
N TRP A 131 11.21 9.39 6.87
CA TRP A 131 11.19 10.12 8.13
C TRP A 131 11.16 11.62 7.91
N LYS A 132 10.75 12.37 8.95
CA LYS A 132 10.84 13.83 8.96
C LYS A 132 12.30 14.29 9.08
N PRO A 133 12.70 15.37 8.41
CA PRO A 133 11.90 16.22 7.51
C PRO A 133 11.92 15.77 6.03
N ASP A 134 12.60 14.68 5.69
CA ASP A 134 12.98 14.35 4.31
C ASP A 134 11.78 14.00 3.42
N ASN A 135 10.99 12.99 3.78
CA ASN A 135 9.79 12.59 3.01
C ASN A 135 8.80 11.80 3.89
N PRO A 136 8.17 12.44 4.89
CA PRO A 136 7.30 11.75 5.82
C PRO A 136 6.03 11.21 5.16
N PHE A 137 5.48 10.15 5.73
CA PHE A 137 4.17 9.63 5.35
C PHE A 137 3.02 10.55 5.84
N ASP A 138 1.94 10.60 5.06
CA ASP A 138 0.67 11.30 5.30
C ASP A 138 -0.53 10.36 5.08
N PRO A 139 -1.55 10.32 5.96
CA PRO A 139 -1.45 9.75 7.31
C PRO A 139 -0.89 8.32 7.29
N TYR A 140 -0.23 7.90 8.37
CA TYR A 140 0.22 6.53 8.56
C TYR A 140 -0.18 6.00 9.93
N PHE A 141 -0.30 4.69 10.04
CA PHE A 141 -0.30 3.99 11.32
C PHE A 141 1.16 3.72 11.71
N GLY A 142 1.52 4.03 12.96
CA GLY A 142 2.86 3.82 13.53
C GLY A 142 3.41 5.04 14.27
N ASP A 143 4.17 4.78 15.34
CA ASP A 143 5.01 5.69 16.17
C ASP A 143 4.47 7.08 16.61
N GLY A 144 3.16 7.33 16.48
CA GLY A 144 2.48 8.49 17.09
C GLY A 144 2.24 9.68 16.14
N SER A 145 2.22 9.41 14.85
CA SER A 145 2.23 10.42 13.79
C SER A 145 0.89 10.71 13.11
N GLY A 146 -0.11 9.86 13.32
CA GLY A 146 -1.42 9.97 12.69
C GLY A 146 -2.40 8.88 13.15
N PRO A 147 -3.72 9.10 12.97
CA PRO A 147 -4.74 8.09 13.24
C PRO A 147 -4.68 6.97 12.19
N PRO A 148 -4.98 5.70 12.56
CA PRO A 148 -5.03 4.61 11.59
C PRO A 148 -6.17 4.79 10.58
N ILE A 149 -5.95 4.30 9.35
CA ILE A 149 -6.99 4.19 8.31
C ILE A 149 -8.17 3.33 8.78
N PHE A 150 -7.90 2.26 9.53
CA PHE A 150 -8.90 1.41 10.17
C PHE A 150 -8.61 1.33 11.67
N PRO A 151 -9.56 1.66 12.56
CA PRO A 151 -9.35 1.53 14.00
C PRO A 151 -9.00 0.08 14.39
N THR A 152 -7.90 -0.09 15.11
CA THR A 152 -7.48 -1.38 15.70
C THR A 152 -7.39 -1.27 17.22
N ALA A 153 -7.36 -2.42 17.91
CA ALA A 153 -7.21 -2.44 19.36
C ALA A 153 -5.76 -2.13 19.78
N ARG A 154 -4.79 -2.59 19.00
CA ARG A 154 -3.36 -2.39 19.23
C ARG A 154 -2.63 -2.06 17.92
N GLU A 155 -1.44 -1.49 18.06
CA GLU A 155 -0.52 -1.35 16.94
C GLU A 155 -0.16 -2.73 16.36
N GLY A 156 -0.01 -2.83 15.05
CA GLY A 156 0.31 -4.07 14.35
C GLY A 156 -0.84 -5.07 14.17
N ASP A 157 -2.01 -4.84 14.79
CA ASP A 157 -3.19 -5.66 14.54
C ASP A 157 -3.57 -5.59 13.04
N SER A 158 -3.97 -6.72 12.45
CA SER A 158 -4.21 -6.79 11.01
C SER A 158 -5.48 -6.05 10.59
N VAL A 159 -5.33 -5.19 9.59
CA VAL A 159 -6.40 -4.48 8.89
C VAL A 159 -6.60 -5.00 7.45
N ASN A 160 -5.63 -5.73 6.89
CA ASN A 160 -5.68 -6.40 5.59
C ASN A 160 -6.25 -5.53 4.46
N ILE A 161 -5.62 -4.38 4.20
CA ILE A 161 -5.98 -3.49 3.10
C ILE A 161 -5.61 -4.16 1.78
N ARG A 162 -6.60 -4.36 0.90
CA ARG A 162 -6.44 -5.10 -0.37
C ARG A 162 -6.59 -4.24 -1.61
N ALA A 163 -7.30 -3.12 -1.49
CA ALA A 163 -7.52 -2.21 -2.59
C ALA A 163 -7.56 -0.78 -2.08
N ILE A 164 -7.12 0.13 -2.94
CA ILE A 164 -7.16 1.57 -2.74
C ILE A 164 -7.72 2.17 -4.03
N ALA A 165 -8.61 3.16 -3.90
CA ALA A 165 -9.18 3.86 -5.04
C ALA A 165 -9.37 5.34 -4.70
N GLU A 166 -9.29 6.21 -5.70
CA GLU A 166 -9.61 7.63 -5.57
C GLU A 166 -10.93 7.93 -6.29
N THR A 167 -11.79 8.73 -5.67
CA THR A 167 -12.98 9.28 -6.32
C THR A 167 -12.66 10.63 -6.97
N MET A 168 -13.50 11.06 -7.92
CA MET A 168 -13.30 12.32 -8.66
C MET A 168 -13.24 13.58 -7.77
N ASP A 169 -13.68 13.51 -6.52
CA ASP A 169 -13.57 14.61 -5.54
C ASP A 169 -12.29 14.54 -4.69
N GLY A 170 -11.34 13.67 -5.05
CA GLY A 170 -10.07 13.46 -4.34
C GLY A 170 -10.18 12.63 -3.06
N THR A 171 -11.33 11.98 -2.81
CA THR A 171 -11.47 11.12 -1.63
C THR A 171 -10.80 9.77 -1.90
N ILE A 172 -9.93 9.35 -0.98
CA ILE A 172 -9.23 8.08 -1.06
C ILE A 172 -9.99 7.03 -0.27
N TRP A 173 -10.32 5.91 -0.91
CA TRP A 173 -11.04 4.78 -0.33
C TRP A 173 -10.13 3.57 -0.18
N PHE A 174 -10.20 2.94 0.98
CA PHE A 174 -9.50 1.71 1.31
C PHE A 174 -10.51 0.60 1.51
N ALA A 175 -10.24 -0.56 0.91
CA ALA A 175 -11.00 -1.77 1.16
C ALA A 175 -10.17 -2.76 1.98
N SER A 176 -10.68 -3.12 3.15
CA SER A 176 -10.19 -4.23 3.96
C SER A 176 -10.90 -5.51 3.57
N GLY A 177 -10.15 -6.58 3.30
CA GLY A 177 -10.69 -7.90 3.02
C GLY A 177 -10.69 -8.79 4.25
N GLY A 178 -11.72 -9.63 4.42
CA GLY A 178 -11.59 -10.83 5.23
C GLY A 178 -10.91 -11.92 4.40
N ASN A 179 -9.65 -12.25 4.68
CA ASN A 179 -9.06 -13.42 4.06
C ASN A 179 -9.64 -14.67 4.75
N VAL A 180 -9.81 -15.79 4.05
CA VAL A 180 -10.51 -16.98 4.58
C VAL A 180 -9.86 -17.63 5.82
N GLY A 181 -8.64 -17.20 6.20
CA GLY A 181 -7.97 -17.55 7.46
C GLY A 181 -7.92 -16.43 8.51
N TRP A 182 -8.29 -15.19 8.16
CA TRP A 182 -8.26 -14.00 9.00
C TRP A 182 -9.68 -13.43 9.08
N ARG A 183 -10.36 -13.66 10.20
CA ARG A 183 -11.74 -13.21 10.46
C ARG A 183 -11.84 -11.69 10.66
N VAL A 184 -11.35 -10.91 9.70
CA VAL A 184 -11.60 -9.47 9.61
C VAL A 184 -12.88 -9.29 8.79
N ARG A 185 -13.85 -8.52 9.29
CA ARG A 185 -15.02 -8.16 8.49
C ARG A 185 -14.55 -7.34 7.30
N ALA A 186 -15.14 -7.56 6.12
CA ALA A 186 -14.92 -6.66 5.00
C ALA A 186 -15.43 -5.25 5.38
N THR A 187 -14.54 -4.27 5.34
CA THR A 187 -14.84 -2.88 5.71
C THR A 187 -14.23 -1.91 4.72
N SER A 188 -14.80 -0.72 4.67
CA SER A 188 -14.30 0.38 3.84
C SER A 188 -14.03 1.60 4.72
N SER A 189 -12.90 2.25 4.50
CA SER A 189 -12.59 3.56 5.09
C SER A 189 -12.30 4.55 3.98
N SER A 190 -12.57 5.82 4.25
CA SER A 190 -12.31 6.93 3.35
C SER A 190 -11.40 7.95 4.03
N TRP A 191 -10.56 8.62 3.25
CA TRP A 191 -9.74 9.75 3.68
C TRP A 191 -10.03 10.95 2.79
N SER A 192 -10.30 12.10 3.41
CA SER A 192 -10.44 13.39 2.73
C SER A 192 -9.84 14.50 3.60
N ALA A 193 -8.87 15.25 3.06
CA ALA A 193 -8.30 16.45 3.69
C ALA A 193 -7.95 16.28 5.20
N GLY A 194 -7.27 15.18 5.55
CA GLY A 194 -6.84 14.90 6.93
C GLY A 194 -7.92 14.28 7.84
N THR A 195 -9.12 13.99 7.31
CA THR A 195 -10.21 13.35 8.05
C THR A 195 -10.45 11.94 7.54
N ILE A 196 -10.59 10.98 8.47
CA ILE A 196 -10.91 9.57 8.17
C ILE A 196 -12.38 9.31 8.51
N GLY A 197 -13.12 8.71 7.58
CA GLY A 197 -14.48 8.22 7.79
C GLY A 197 -14.60 6.74 7.49
N SER A 198 -15.20 5.95 8.39
CA SER A 198 -15.36 4.50 8.23
C SER A 198 -16.80 4.09 7.92
N CYS A 199 -16.96 3.15 7.01
CA CYS A 199 -18.23 2.52 6.67
C CYS A 199 -18.15 1.00 6.89
N TRP A 200 -19.11 0.48 7.67
CA TRP A 200 -19.23 -0.94 7.95
C TRP A 200 -20.26 -1.57 7.01
N ALA A 201 -19.86 -2.57 6.23
CA ALA A 201 -20.83 -3.45 5.60
C ALA A 201 -21.36 -4.43 6.67
N SER A 202 -22.63 -4.28 7.07
CA SER A 202 -23.33 -5.34 7.78
C SER A 202 -23.47 -6.54 6.84
N PRO A 203 -23.11 -7.78 7.23
CA PRO A 203 -23.38 -8.93 6.40
C PRO A 203 -24.90 -9.11 6.30
N SER A 204 -25.49 -8.74 5.17
CA SER A 204 -26.85 -9.13 4.83
C SER A 204 -26.83 -10.50 4.19
N ALA A 205 -27.44 -11.46 4.89
CA ALA A 205 -27.92 -12.79 4.45
C ALA A 205 -26.91 -13.97 4.43
N ASP A 206 -27.26 -14.96 5.26
CA ASP A 206 -27.00 -16.41 5.24
C ASP A 206 -25.75 -16.95 4.54
N PHE A 207 -24.79 -17.37 5.37
CA PHE A 207 -23.75 -18.32 4.99
C PHE A 207 -24.31 -19.75 4.96
N SER A 208 -24.98 -20.13 3.87
CA SER A 208 -25.11 -21.55 3.50
C SER A 208 -24.21 -21.85 2.29
N SER A 209 -23.14 -22.60 2.56
CA SER A 209 -22.32 -23.43 1.66
C SER A 209 -22.28 -23.09 0.15
N GLY A 210 -21.12 -22.65 -0.34
CA GLY A 210 -20.61 -23.12 -1.64
C GLY A 210 -20.42 -22.10 -2.78
N SER A 211 -20.71 -20.81 -2.63
CA SER A 211 -20.56 -19.85 -3.73
C SER A 211 -19.29 -18.97 -3.60
N ARG A 212 -18.45 -18.97 -4.64
CA ARG A 212 -17.36 -18.00 -4.81
C ARG A 212 -17.96 -16.59 -4.87
N VAL A 213 -17.71 -15.77 -3.85
CA VAL A 213 -18.02 -14.34 -3.91
C VAL A 213 -16.99 -13.67 -4.80
N THR A 214 -17.43 -13.24 -5.98
CA THR A 214 -16.68 -12.30 -6.82
C THR A 214 -16.75 -10.92 -6.16
N PRO A 215 -15.62 -10.23 -5.92
CA PRO A 215 -15.68 -8.84 -5.48
C PRO A 215 -16.32 -8.04 -6.61
N ARG A 216 -17.55 -7.54 -6.39
CA ARG A 216 -18.17 -6.56 -7.29
C ARG A 216 -17.66 -5.20 -6.88
N ALA A 217 -16.88 -4.55 -7.75
CA ALA A 217 -16.62 -3.12 -7.63
C ALA A 217 -17.96 -2.38 -7.78
N ILE A 218 -18.44 -1.77 -6.70
CA ILE A 218 -19.63 -0.91 -6.71
C ILE A 218 -19.16 0.49 -7.09
N GLY A 219 -19.66 1.03 -8.21
CA GLY A 219 -19.42 2.40 -8.63
C GLY A 219 -20.24 3.40 -7.80
N TRP A 220 -19.66 4.56 -7.50
CA TRP A 220 -20.18 5.52 -6.52
C TRP A 220 -20.63 6.84 -7.15
N GLY A 221 -21.81 7.30 -6.75
CA GLY A 221 -22.30 8.66 -6.95
C GLY A 221 -21.94 9.52 -5.74
N SER A 222 -21.50 10.75 -5.99
CA SER A 222 -21.03 11.73 -5.01
C SER A 222 -22.00 11.94 -3.84
N ARG A 223 -21.64 11.45 -2.65
CA ARG A 223 -21.91 12.04 -1.32
C ARG A 223 -21.29 11.15 -0.24
N ARG A 224 -20.85 11.81 0.83
CA ARG A 224 -20.15 11.29 2.02
C ARG A 224 -20.92 10.23 2.86
N ASP A 225 -21.93 9.59 2.28
CA ASP A 225 -22.82 8.68 2.98
C ASP A 225 -22.49 7.22 2.64
N CYS A 226 -22.37 6.37 3.66
CA CYS A 226 -22.19 4.94 3.49
C CYS A 226 -23.29 4.34 2.59
N PRO A 227 -23.02 3.26 1.83
CA PRO A 227 -24.02 2.67 0.97
C PRO A 227 -25.03 1.99 1.89
N ALA A 228 -26.24 2.55 2.00
CA ALA A 228 -27.33 1.78 2.57
C ALA A 228 -27.53 0.55 1.68
N SER A 229 -27.55 -0.64 2.28
CA SER A 229 -27.90 -1.87 1.56
C SER A 229 -29.30 -1.69 0.97
N ARG A 230 -29.39 -1.32 -0.31
CA ARG A 230 -30.65 -1.41 -1.03
C ARG A 230 -30.92 -2.90 -1.21
N SER A 231 -31.94 -3.40 -0.51
CA SER A 231 -32.54 -4.68 -0.81
C SER A 231 -32.87 -4.69 -2.30
N ALA A 232 -32.43 -5.74 -3.01
CA ALA A 232 -32.82 -5.96 -4.39
C ALA A 232 -34.33 -6.22 -4.42
N GLY A 233 -35.12 -5.16 -4.62
CA GLY A 233 -36.51 -5.28 -4.99
C GLY A 233 -36.58 -5.79 -6.43
N SER A 234 -36.95 -7.05 -6.60
CA SER A 234 -37.29 -7.63 -7.89
C SER A 234 -38.46 -6.86 -8.48
N THR A 235 -38.19 -6.00 -9.47
CA THR A 235 -39.22 -5.47 -10.36
C THR A 235 -39.03 -6.15 -11.70
N TRP A 236 -39.82 -7.20 -11.94
CA TRP A 236 -40.00 -7.76 -13.27
C TRP A 236 -40.86 -6.76 -14.07
N ILE A 237 -40.34 -6.28 -15.18
CA ILE A 237 -41.15 -5.65 -16.23
C ILE A 237 -41.02 -6.58 -17.44
N GLY A 238 -42.14 -7.20 -17.82
CA GLY A 238 -42.31 -7.92 -19.08
C GLY A 238 -42.70 -6.99 -20.21
#